data_AF-A0A7X9PH17-F1
#
_entry.id   AF-A0A7X9PH17-F1
#
_cell.length_a   1.000
_cell.length_b   1.000
_cell.length_c   1.000
_cell.angle_alpha   90.00
_cell.angle_beta   90.00
_cell.angle_gamma   90.00
#
_symmetry.space_group_name_H-M   'P 1'
#
loop_
_entity.id
_entity.type
_entity.pdbx_description
1 polymer ?
#
loop_
_entity_poly.entity_id
_entity_poly.type
_entity_poly.pdbx_seq_one_letter_code
_entity_poly.pdbx_strand_id
1 'polypeptide(L)' 'MKALLLNLDPLRFVALHALRPLSKKFCYQGPFSTVKLVDIPEPVLPSPEWVKIKTRLCGVCGSDINLMFMKDSPS' A
#
# COMPACT_ATOMS: atom_id res chain seq x y z
N MET A 1 11.34 8.36 -8.35
CA MET A 1 10.15 9.17 -8.00
C MET A 1 9.57 8.69 -6.69
N LYS A 2 8.90 9.56 -5.91
CA LYS A 2 8.23 9.16 -4.68
C LYS A 2 6.91 8.44 -4.97
N ALA A 3 6.64 7.36 -4.27
CA ALA A 3 5.41 6.58 -4.38
C ALA A 3 4.91 6.14 -3.00
N LEU A 4 3.58 6.08 -2.84
CA LEU A 4 2.96 5.40 -1.72
C LEU A 4 2.91 3.90 -2.04
N LEU A 5 3.71 3.11 -1.32
CA LEU A 5 3.78 1.67 -1.48
C LEU A 5 2.98 0.98 -0.38
N LEU A 6 2.11 0.06 -0.81
CA LEU A 6 1.48 -0.91 0.08
C LEU A 6 2.51 -2.01 0.40
N ASN A 7 3.04 -1.97 1.61
CA ASN A 7 4.06 -2.88 2.10
C ASN A 7 3.39 -4.03 2.86
N LEU A 8 2.93 -5.03 2.10
CA LEU A 8 2.27 -6.23 2.61
C LEU A 8 3.03 -7.46 2.15
N ASP A 9 3.65 -8.14 3.11
CA ASP A 9 4.15 -9.50 2.95
C ASP A 9 3.25 -10.47 3.76
N PRO A 10 3.22 -11.77 3.43
CA PRO A 10 2.34 -12.73 4.10
C PRO A 10 2.53 -12.79 5.63
N LEU A 11 3.76 -12.62 6.12
CA LEU A 11 4.04 -12.64 7.55
C LEU A 11 3.47 -11.40 8.24
N ARG A 12 3.68 -10.21 7.66
CA ARG A 12 3.08 -8.98 8.16
C ARG A 12 1.56 -9.01 8.08
N PHE A 13 0.99 -9.59 7.03
CA PHE A 13 -0.46 -9.77 6.90
C PHE A 13 -1.01 -10.52 8.12
N VAL A 14 -0.44 -11.68 8.44
CA VAL A 14 -0.86 -12.50 9.58
C VAL A 14 -0.65 -11.77 10.91
N ALA A 15 0.52 -11.16 11.10
CA ALA A 15 0.83 -10.42 12.33
C ALA A 15 -0.13 -9.25 12.56
N LEU A 16 -0.39 -8.44 11.53
CA LEU A 16 -1.33 -7.32 11.62
C LEU A 16 -2.77 -7.78 11.76
N HIS A 17 -3.18 -8.88 11.13
CA HIS A 17 -4.52 -9.43 11.35
C HIS A 17 -4.77 -9.81 12.80
N ALA A 18 -3.76 -10.38 13.47
CA ALA A 18 -3.82 -10.74 14.88
C ALA A 18 -3.74 -9.51 15.81
N LEU A 19 -2.94 -8.50 15.47
CA LEU A 19 -2.70 -7.33 16.32
C LEU A 19 -3.73 -6.19 16.13
N ARG A 20 -4.36 -6.07 14.95
CA ARG A 20 -5.31 -4.97 14.67
C ARG A 20 -6.49 -4.89 15.64
N PRO A 21 -7.07 -5.98 16.19
CA PRO A 21 -8.18 -5.90 17.13
C PRO A 21 -7.79 -5.18 18.42
N LEU A 22 -6.51 -5.23 18.80
CA LEU A 22 -5.99 -4.50 19.96
C LEU A 22 -5.81 -3.01 19.65
N SER A 23 -5.28 -2.68 18.46
CA SER A 23 -5.19 -1.29 18.02
C SER A 23 -5.05 -1.19 16.50
N LYS A 24 -5.93 -0.40 15.88
CA LYS A 24 -5.85 -0.04 14.46
C LYS A 24 -4.58 0.76 14.11
N LYS A 25 -3.93 1.38 15.10
CA LYS A 25 -2.68 2.15 14.92
C LYS A 25 -1.55 1.30 14.36
N PHE A 26 -1.51 0.01 14.68
CA PHE A 26 -0.49 -0.89 14.16
C PHE A 26 -0.49 -0.97 12.63
N CYS A 27 -1.63 -0.74 11.97
CA CYS A 27 -1.74 -0.76 10.52
C CYS A 27 -1.13 0.48 9.84
N TYR A 28 -0.98 1.62 10.53
CA TYR A 28 -0.58 2.89 9.89
C TYR A 28 0.52 3.65 10.62
N GLN A 29 0.97 3.17 11.78
CA GLN A 29 1.98 3.84 12.59
C GLN A 29 3.07 2.86 13.02
N GLY A 30 4.30 3.35 13.04
CA GLY A 30 5.47 2.58 13.47
C GLY A 30 5.96 1.58 12.42
N PRO A 31 6.75 0.57 12.83
CA PRO A 31 7.44 -0.34 11.91
C PRO A 31 6.48 -1.23 11.09
N PHE A 32 5.25 -1.42 11.59
CA PHE A 32 4.21 -2.24 10.97
C PHE A 32 3.28 -1.46 10.04
N SER A 33 3.52 -0.16 9.80
CA SER A 33 2.72 0.62 8.85
C SER A 33 2.64 -0.08 7.49
N THR A 34 1.42 -0.35 7.04
CA THR A 34 1.14 -1.02 5.76
C THR A 34 1.38 -0.11 4.58
N VAL A 35 1.39 1.21 4.78
CA VAL A 35 1.71 2.20 3.74
C VAL A 35 3.03 2.87 4.07
N LYS A 36 3.92 2.96 3.08
CA LYS A 36 5.19 3.69 3.18
C LYS A 36 5.38 4.61 1.99
N LEU A 37 5.88 5.81 2.23
CA LEU A 37 6.39 6.67 1.18
C LEU A 37 7.82 6.22 0.85
N VAL A 38 8.04 5.78 -0.38
CA VAL A 38 9.33 5.24 -0.84
C VAL A 38 9.74 5.92 -2.14
N ASP A 39 11.05 5.92 -2.42
CA ASP A 39 11.56 6.29 -3.73
C ASP A 39 11.70 5.04 -4.61
N ILE A 40 11.04 5.06 -5.77
CA ILE A 40 11.08 4.00 -6.79
C ILE A 40 11.73 4.50 -8.07
N PRO A 41 12.32 3.63 -8.92
CA PRO A 41 12.75 4.03 -10.25
C PRO A 41 11.56 4.53 -11.08
N GLU A 42 11.85 5.36 -12.07
CA GLU A 42 10.84 5.80 -13.04
C GLU A 42 10.31 4.58 -13.82
N PRO A 43 8.98 4.37 -13.92
CA PRO A 43 8.44 3.24 -14.67
C PRO A 43 8.81 3.32 -16.15
N VAL A 44 9.24 2.19 -16.71
CA VAL A 44 9.42 2.01 -18.16
C VAL A 44 8.11 1.53 -18.78
N LEU A 45 7.93 1.79 -20.08
CA LEU A 45 6.75 1.29 -20.79
C LEU A 45 6.86 -0.23 -20.97
N PRO A 46 5.88 -1.03 -20.52
CA PRO A 46 5.91 -2.48 -20.70
C PRO A 46 5.83 -2.91 -22.17
N SER A 47 5.06 -2.19 -22.99
CA SER A 47 4.94 -2.41 -24.44
C SER A 47 4.56 -1.09 -25.15
N PRO A 48 4.57 -1.04 -26.50
CA PRO A 48 4.23 0.17 -27.26
C PRO A 48 2.81 0.72 -27.03
N GLU A 49 1.90 -0.13 -26.57
CA GLU A 49 0.49 0.23 -26.34
C GLU A 49 0.27 1.04 -25.05
N TRP A 50 1.32 1.22 -24.25
CA TRP A 50 1.24 1.90 -22.96
C TRP A 50 1.61 3.37 -23.08
N VAL A 51 0.88 4.20 -22.33
CA VAL A 51 1.25 5.60 -22.08
C VAL A 51 1.73 5.78 -20.64
N LYS A 52 2.66 6.71 -20.44
CA LYS A 52 3.13 7.08 -19.11
C LYS A 52 2.40 8.32 -18.62
N ILE A 53 1.78 8.23 -17.45
CA ILE A 53 1.02 9.33 -16.86
C ILE A 53 1.77 9.88 -15.65
N LYS A 54 2.00 11.19 -15.63
CA LYS A 54 2.51 11.90 -14.45
C LYS A 54 1.34 12.27 -13.53
N THR A 55 1.13 11.49 -12.49
CA THR A 55 0.09 11.73 -11.48
C THR A 55 0.29 13.10 -10.81
N ARG A 56 -0.73 13.97 -10.88
CA ARG A 56 -0.74 15.28 -10.19
C ARG A 56 -1.51 15.21 -8.88
N LEU A 57 -2.63 14.48 -8.88
CA LEU A 57 -3.48 14.21 -7.75
C LEU A 57 -3.97 12.77 -7.86
N CYS A 58 -4.16 12.11 -6.72
CA CYS A 58 -4.75 10.78 -6.62
C CYS A 58 -5.73 10.80 -5.44
N GLY A 59 -6.97 10.37 -5.67
CA GLY A 59 -7.93 10.18 -4.59
C GLY A 59 -7.60 8.95 -3.76
N VAL A 60 -8.03 8.94 -2.51
CA VAL A 60 -8.01 7.74 -1.65
C VAL A 60 -9.42 7.18 -1.61
N CYS A 61 -9.61 5.99 -2.15
CA CYS A 61 -10.89 5.29 -2.14
C CYS A 61 -11.08 4.50 -0.84
N GLY A 62 -12.33 4.15 -0.52
CA GLY A 62 -12.63 3.25 0.60
C GLY A 62 -11.98 1.87 0.48
N SER A 63 -11.75 1.39 -0.75
CA SER A 63 -11.01 0.14 -1.00
C SER A 63 -9.56 0.22 -0.52
N ASP A 64 -8.89 1.35 -0.73
CA ASP A 64 -7.51 1.55 -0.28
C ASP A 64 -7.42 1.53 1.25
N ILE A 65 -8.42 2.10 1.91
CA ILE A 65 -8.57 2.06 3.38
C ILE A 65 -8.76 0.60 3.85
N ASN A 66 -9.57 -0.20 3.15
CA ASN A 66 -9.77 -1.60 3.51
C ASN A 66 -8.48 -2.43 3.37
N LEU A 67 -7.72 -2.22 2.29
CA LEU A 67 -6.40 -2.81 2.10
C LEU A 67 -5.43 -2.40 3.21
N MET A 68 -5.38 -1.10 3.54
CA MET A 68 -4.53 -0.57 4.61
C MET A 68 -4.81 -1.24 5.96
N PHE A 69 -6.08 -1.52 6.27
CA PHE A 69 -6.53 -2.12 7.53
C PHE A 69 -6.65 -3.65 7.51
N MET A 70 -6.16 -4.33 6.47
CA MET A 70 -6.24 -5.79 6.34
C MET A 70 -7.68 -6.30 6.46
N LYS A 71 -8.62 -5.65 5.79
CA LYS A 71 -10.01 -6.16 5.70
C LYS A 71 -10.20 -7.06 4.50
N ASP A 72 -9.42 -6.82 3.46
CA ASP A 72 -9.38 -7.62 2.24
C ASP A 72 -8.05 -8.40 2.20
N SER A 73 -8.10 -9.65 1.75
CA SER A 73 -6.88 -10.45 1.54
C SER A 73 -6.16 -9.99 0.27
N PRO A 74 -4.81 -9.89 0.27
CA PRO A 74 -4.07 -9.76 -0.97
C PRO A 74 -4.33 -11.03 -1.80
N SER A 75 -4.82 -10.83 -3.02
CA SER A 75 -5.00 -11.87 -4.05
C SER A 75 -3.67 -12.32 -4.64
#